data_AF-A0A7V2PQV6-F1
#
_entry.id   AF-A0A7V2PQV6-F1
#
_cell.length_a   1.000
_cell.length_b   1.000
_cell.length_c   1.000
_cell.angle_alpha   90.00
_cell.angle_beta   90.00
_cell.angle_gamma   90.00
#
_symmetry.space_group_name_H-M   'P 1'
#
loop_
_entity.id
_entity.type
_entity.pdbx_description
1 polymer ?
#
loop_
_entity_poly.entity_id
_entity_poly.type
_entity_poly.pdbx_seq_one_letter_code
_entity_poly.pdbx_strand_id
1 'polypeptide(L)' 'LLDVPVVSQLIRRFNITLNIHRAEIGLESGWIEARLSGDQAEIDAALAWLKERGLQIDPIEE' A
#
# COMPACT_ATOMS: atom_id res chain seq x y z
N LEU A 1 2.50 -7.24 16.17
CA LEU A 1 2.99 -7.42 14.79
C LEU A 1 3.60 -6.09 14.33
N LEU A 2 4.89 -5.83 14.55
CA LEU A 2 5.50 -4.54 14.15
C LEU A 2 6.90 -4.76 13.56
N ASP A 3 7.02 -5.60 12.53
CA ASP A 3 8.30 -5.76 11.79
C ASP A 3 8.12 -6.29 10.36
N VAL A 4 6.98 -6.01 9.70
CA VAL A 4 6.82 -6.37 8.28
C VAL A 4 7.00 -5.11 7.44
N PRO A 5 8.03 -5.02 6.57
CA PRO A 5 8.27 -3.86 5.74
C PRO A 5 7.33 -3.84 4.53
N VAL A 6 6.03 -3.73 4.78
CA VAL A 6 4.95 -3.91 3.78
C VAL A 6 5.18 -3.06 2.54
N VAL A 7 5.45 -1.75 2.71
CA VAL A 7 5.66 -0.83 1.58
C VAL A 7 6.89 -1.24 0.75
N SER A 8 7.97 -1.66 1.40
CA SER A 8 9.18 -2.14 0.70
C SER A 8 8.91 -3.43 -0.07
N GLN A 9 8.18 -4.37 0.54
CA GLN A 9 7.79 -5.61 -0.12
C GLN A 9 6.86 -5.36 -1.30
N LEU A 10 5.93 -4.41 -1.16
CA LEU A 10 5.00 -4.01 -2.21
C LEU A 10 5.74 -3.55 -3.47
N ILE A 11 6.63 -2.56 -3.34
CA ILE A 11 7.38 -1.98 -4.47
C ILE A 11 8.38 -2.98 -5.07
N ARG A 12 8.92 -3.92 -4.28
CA ARG A 12 9.83 -4.96 -4.78
C ARG A 12 9.12 -6.10 -5.48
N ARG A 13 7.87 -6.39 -5.10
CA ARG A 13 7.12 -7.55 -5.59
C ARG A 13 6.32 -7.23 -6.85
N PHE A 14 5.83 -6.01 -6.95
CA PHE A 14 4.99 -5.56 -8.05
C PHE A 14 5.70 -4.45 -8.80
N ASN A 15 5.53 -4.40 -10.12
CA ASN A 15 6.12 -3.35 -10.97
C ASN A 15 5.29 -2.05 -10.89
N ILE A 16 5.20 -1.48 -9.69
CA ILE A 16 4.44 -0.28 -9.40
C ILE A 16 5.30 0.78 -8.71
N THR A 17 4.94 2.04 -8.95
CA THR A 17 5.41 3.18 -8.17
C THR A 17 4.35 3.58 -7.16
N LEU A 18 4.78 3.90 -5.94
CA LEU A 18 3.92 4.39 -4.87
C LEU A 18 4.36 5.81 -4.51
N ASN A 19 3.47 6.78 -4.74
CA ASN A 19 3.67 8.17 -4.38
C ASN A 19 2.85 8.50 -3.12
N ILE A 20 3.52 8.76 -2.00
CA ILE A 20 2.87 9.07 -0.72
C ILE A 20 2.47 10.54 -0.72
N HIS A 21 1.17 10.82 -0.56
CA HIS A 21 0.66 12.17 -0.38
C HIS A 21 0.65 12.56 1.10
N ARG A 22 0.17 11.65 1.96
CA ARG A 22 0.17 11.83 3.42
C ARG A 22 0.44 10.49 4.10
N ALA A 23 1.08 10.56 5.26
CA ALA A 23 1.27 9.41 6.12
C ALA A 23 1.29 9.86 7.56
N GLU A 24 0.63 9.08 8.42
CA GLU A 24 0.72 9.20 9.86
C GLU A 24 1.26 7.87 10.42
N ILE A 25 2.32 7.95 11.21
CA ILE A 25 2.95 6.80 11.84
C ILE A 25 2.87 6.99 13.34
N GLY A 26 1.93 6.29 13.98
CA GLY A 26 1.78 6.24 15.43
C GLY A 26 2.36 4.96 16.02
N LEU A 27 2.43 4.92 17.35
CA LEU A 27 2.92 3.76 18.11
C LEU A 27 1.97 2.57 18.05
N GLU A 28 0.66 2.84 17.99
CA GLU A 28 -0.39 1.81 18.00
C GLU A 28 -1.07 1.65 16.64
N SER A 29 -1.19 2.73 15.87
CA SER A 29 -1.82 2.74 14.55
C SER A 29 -1.19 3.81 13.65
N GLY A 30 -1.43 3.68 12.36
CA GLY A 30 -0.98 4.63 11.35
C GLY A 30 -1.72 4.39 10.05
N TRP A 31 -1.64 5.34 9.14
CA TRP A 31 -2.29 5.27 7.83
C TRP A 31 -1.42 5.95 6.78
N ILE A 32 -1.62 5.55 5.52
CA ILE A 32 -0.93 6.11 4.36
C ILE A 32 -1.99 6.42 3.31
N GLU A 33 -2.00 7.67 2.85
CA GLU A 33 -2.68 8.10 1.65
C GLU A 33 -1.64 8.19 0.53
N ALA A 34 -1.77 7.33 -0.48
CA ALA A 34 -0.81 7.22 -1.56
C ALA A 34 -1.50 6.92 -2.89
N ARG A 35 -0.85 7.37 -3.97
CA ARG A 35 -1.19 7.04 -5.34
C ARG A 35 -0.31 5.90 -5.84
N LEU A 36 -0.93 4.87 -6.39
CA LEU A 36 -0.24 3.80 -7.11
C LEU A 36 -0.22 4.12 -8.60
N SER A 37 0.89 3.81 -9.26
CA SER A 37 1.05 3.97 -10.71
C SER A 37 1.83 2.79 -11.28
N GLY A 38 1.37 2.28 -12.42
CA GLY A 38 1.88 1.07 -13.04
C GLY A 38 0.80 0.45 -13.92
N ASP A 39 1.05 -0.77 -14.39
CA ASP A 39 0.07 -1.52 -15.17
C ASP A 39 -1.13 -1.89 -14.29
N GLN A 40 -2.35 -1.80 -14.83
CA GLN A 40 -3.57 -2.06 -14.06
C GLN A 40 -3.57 -3.45 -13.41
N ALA A 41 -3.07 -4.48 -14.11
CA ALA A 41 -2.98 -5.83 -13.59
C ALA A 41 -2.02 -5.94 -12.37
N GLU A 42 -0.91 -5.19 -12.39
CA GLU A 42 0.04 -5.12 -11.27
C GLU A 42 -0.58 -4.40 -10.07
N ILE A 43 -1.31 -3.30 -10.33
CA ILE A 43 -2.04 -2.56 -9.30
C ILE A 43 -3.11 -3.45 -8.65
N ASP A 44 -3.92 -4.15 -9.43
CA ASP A 44 -4.98 -5.02 -8.93
C ASP A 44 -4.40 -6.18 -8.09
N ALA A 45 -3.30 -6.79 -8.56
CA ALA A 45 -2.59 -7.83 -7.82
C ALA A 45 -1.99 -7.30 -6.50
N ALA A 46 -1.43 -6.08 -6.52
CA ALA A 46 -0.89 -5.43 -5.34
C ALA A 46 -1.98 -5.13 -4.29
N LEU A 47 -3.13 -4.63 -4.72
CA LEU A 47 -4.28 -4.35 -3.85
C LEU A 47 -4.84 -5.64 -3.22
N ALA A 48 -4.96 -6.72 -4.01
CA ALA A 48 -5.37 -8.03 -3.49
C ALA A 48 -4.39 -8.55 -2.44
N TRP A 49 -3.08 -8.46 -2.71
CA TRP A 49 -2.01 -8.91 -1.81
C TRP A 49 -1.98 -8.16 -0.48
N LEU A 50 -2.29 -6.86 -0.49
CA LEU A 50 -2.43 -6.03 0.72
C LEU A 50 -3.66 -6.44 1.53
N LYS A 51 -4.82 -6.66 0.88
CA LYS A 51 -6.06 -7.13 1.55
C LYS A 51 -5.90 -8.49 2.20
N GLU A 52 -5.22 -9.44 1.55
CA GLU A 52 -4.91 -10.77 2.12
C GLU A 52 -4.09 -10.70 3.41
N ARG A 53 -3.34 -9.62 3.63
CA ARG A 53 -2.56 -9.37 4.85
C ARG A 53 -3.35 -8.69 5.95
N GLY A 54 -4.64 -8.47 5.75
CA GLY A 54 -5.52 -7.81 6.70
C GLY A 54 -5.34 -6.29 6.74
N LEU A 55 -4.69 -5.69 5.72
CA LEU A 55 -4.63 -4.23 5.60
C LEU A 55 -5.95 -3.71 5.04
N GLN A 56 -6.53 -2.73 5.72
CA GLN A 56 -7.67 -1.99 5.21
C GLN A 56 -7.21 -1.05 4.09
N ILE A 57 -7.92 -1.08 2.96
CA ILE A 57 -7.63 -0.22 1.81
C ILE A 57 -8.95 0.40 1.38
N ASP A 58 -9.02 1.71 1.50
CA ASP A 58 -10.15 2.50 1.05
C ASP A 58 -9.71 3.30 -0.19
N PRO A 59 -10.40 3.18 -1.32
CA PRO A 59 -10.13 4.02 -2.48
C PRO A 59 -10.48 5.46 -2.14
N ILE A 60 -9.63 6.38 -2.54
CA ILE A 60 -9.85 7.81 -2.39
C ILE A 60 -10.26 8.32 -3.76
N GLU A 61 -11.52 8.75 -3.88
CA GLU A 61 -11.99 9.47 -5.07
C GLU A 61 -11.27 10.84 -5.13
N GLU A 62 -10.75 11.20 -6.30
CA GLU A 62 -10.15 12.52 -6.55
C GLU A 62 -11.18 13.66 -6.52
#